data_AF-A0A2E3WDX4-F1
#
_entry.id   AF-A0A2E3WDX4-F1
#
_cell.length_a   1.000
_cell.length_b   1.000
_cell.length_c   1.000
_cell.angle_alpha   90.00
_cell.angle_beta   90.00
_cell.angle_gamma   90.00
#
_symmetry.space_group_name_H-M   'P 1'
#
loop_
_entity.id
_entity.type
_entity.pdbx_description
1 polymer ?
#
loop_
_entity_poly.entity_id
_entity_poly.type
_entity_poly.pdbx_seq_one_letter_code
_entity_poly.pdbx_strand_id
1 'polypeptide(L)'
;MAGSHGGRYCGYLAALAGLRGVILNDAGVGLDNAGLGSLEYLQPLGVAAATVSNSSARIGDGADMVERGRISHCNEVARELGCEVGQTCGEAAQCMSSGQTYAGDVPAYEESRAILKEAPVRVIACDSAALVKNNDAGAIIITGSHGGVLAGRPRYGIAAQARGAVFNDAGVGIDQAGIKRLEILERAGVPAVTVDAATARIGDARSAWESGVVSHRNALAEDRGVVIGASVPEFVEMFSS
;
A
#
# COMPACT_ATOMS: atom_id res chain seq x y z
N MET A 1 -1.89 12.49 9.99
CA MET A 1 -1.87 12.33 8.52
C MET A 1 -0.64 11.51 8.17
N ALA A 2 -0.78 10.45 7.36
CA ALA A 2 0.35 9.61 6.95
C ALA A 2 0.22 9.19 5.50
N GLY A 3 1.33 9.22 4.75
CA GLY A 3 1.40 8.87 3.33
C GLY A 3 1.09 7.40 2.99
N SER A 4 0.70 6.57 3.95
CA SER A 4 0.44 5.16 3.70
C SER A 4 -0.98 4.93 3.17
N HIS A 5 -1.24 3.74 2.65
CA HIS A 5 -2.60 3.31 2.27
C HIS A 5 -3.49 3.11 3.49
N GLY A 6 -4.80 3.21 3.31
CA GLY A 6 -5.83 3.06 4.35
C GLY A 6 -6.09 1.62 4.79
N GLY A 7 -5.14 0.71 4.59
CA GLY A 7 -5.27 -0.69 4.98
C GLY A 7 -5.29 -0.92 6.50
N ARG A 8 -5.76 -2.10 6.91
CA ARG A 8 -6.00 -2.44 8.32
C ARG A 8 -4.77 -2.29 9.22
N TYR A 9 -3.58 -2.70 8.75
CA TYR A 9 -2.33 -2.54 9.51
C TYR A 9 -2.02 -1.07 9.87
N CYS A 10 -2.29 -0.13 8.96
CA CYS A 10 -2.08 1.28 9.24
C CYS A 10 -3.06 1.81 10.31
N GLY A 11 -4.29 1.28 10.33
CA GLY A 11 -5.25 1.54 11.41
C GLY A 11 -4.75 0.98 12.75
N TYR A 12 -4.25 -0.25 12.77
CA TYR A 12 -3.63 -0.85 13.96
C TYR A 12 -2.48 -0.01 14.51
N LEU A 13 -1.55 0.44 13.66
CA LEU A 13 -0.45 1.31 14.08
C LEU A 13 -0.94 2.65 14.63
N ALA A 14 -2.00 3.23 14.06
CA ALA A 14 -2.59 4.48 14.56
C ALA A 14 -3.20 4.29 15.96
N ALA A 15 -3.88 3.17 16.19
CA ALA A 15 -4.43 2.83 17.50
C ALA A 15 -3.32 2.60 18.54
N LEU A 16 -2.28 1.82 18.19
CA LEU A 16 -1.12 1.59 19.05
C LEU A 16 -0.39 2.88 19.44
N ALA A 17 -0.31 3.84 18.51
CA ALA A 17 0.31 5.13 18.76
C ALA A 17 -0.58 6.07 19.61
N GLY A 18 -1.79 5.66 19.99
CA GLY A 18 -2.70 6.46 20.80
C GLY A 18 -3.20 7.72 20.09
N LEU A 19 -3.34 7.67 18.76
CA LEU A 19 -3.79 8.82 17.99
C LEU A 19 -5.29 9.09 18.21
N ARG A 20 -5.69 10.37 18.18
CA ARG A 20 -7.12 10.79 18.19
C ARG A 20 -7.81 10.57 16.85
N GLY A 21 -7.02 10.53 15.78
CA GLY A 21 -7.50 10.13 14.47
C GLY A 21 -6.38 10.00 13.46
N VAL A 22 -6.69 9.37 12.34
CA VAL A 22 -5.74 9.13 11.25
C VAL A 22 -6.38 9.43 9.89
N ILE A 23 -5.58 10.02 9.01
CA ILE A 23 -5.93 10.24 7.60
C ILE A 23 -4.86 9.56 6.74
N LEU A 24 -5.30 8.64 5.89
CA LEU A 24 -4.49 7.76 5.03
C LEU A 24 -4.88 7.94 3.55
N ASN A 25 -4.22 7.28 2.61
CA ASN A 25 -4.59 7.31 1.19
C ASN A 25 -5.51 6.13 0.86
N ASP A 26 -6.62 6.32 0.14
CA ASP A 26 -7.52 5.21 -0.18
C ASP A 26 -6.94 4.17 -1.14
N ALA A 27 -5.81 4.47 -1.80
CA ALA A 27 -5.12 3.59 -2.72
C ALA A 27 -6.04 3.03 -3.81
N GLY A 28 -7.02 3.83 -4.26
CA GLY A 28 -8.01 3.40 -5.26
C GLY A 28 -9.06 2.45 -4.71
N VAL A 29 -9.23 2.41 -3.38
CA VAL A 29 -10.10 1.51 -2.60
C VAL A 29 -9.64 0.06 -2.64
N GLY A 30 -9.27 -0.43 -3.83
CA GLY A 30 -8.72 -1.77 -4.06
C GLY A 30 -9.74 -2.90 -3.90
N LEU A 31 -9.30 -4.12 -4.19
CA LEU A 31 -10.10 -5.33 -4.03
C LEU A 31 -10.65 -5.44 -2.59
N ASP A 32 -11.95 -5.75 -2.47
CA ASP A 32 -12.67 -5.87 -1.20
C ASP A 32 -12.51 -4.67 -0.25
N ASN A 33 -12.35 -3.46 -0.81
CA ASN A 33 -12.12 -2.24 -0.05
C ASN A 33 -10.86 -2.28 0.84
N ALA A 34 -9.84 -3.06 0.46
CA ALA A 34 -8.63 -3.23 1.25
C ALA A 34 -7.90 -1.90 1.57
N GLY A 35 -7.98 -0.93 0.68
CA GLY A 35 -7.47 0.43 0.87
C GLY A 35 -8.25 1.28 1.89
N LEU A 36 -9.37 0.78 2.41
CA LEU A 36 -10.21 1.43 3.43
C LEU A 36 -10.25 0.64 4.76
N GLY A 37 -9.54 -0.50 4.87
CA GLY A 37 -9.67 -1.42 6.02
C GLY A 37 -9.38 -0.80 7.40
N SER A 38 -8.64 0.32 7.46
CA SER A 38 -8.44 1.10 8.68
C SER A 38 -9.73 1.74 9.23
N LEU A 39 -10.68 2.10 8.36
CA LEU A 39 -11.94 2.72 8.76
C LEU A 39 -12.79 1.77 9.60
N GLU A 40 -12.98 0.54 9.08
CA GLU A 40 -13.69 -0.53 9.77
C GLU A 40 -12.96 -0.96 11.04
N TYR A 41 -11.63 -1.09 10.98
CA TYR A 41 -10.83 -1.52 12.13
C TYR A 41 -10.87 -0.52 13.29
N LEU A 42 -10.83 0.78 13.02
CA LEU A 42 -10.82 1.83 14.05
C LEU A 42 -12.20 2.18 14.59
N GLN A 43 -13.27 1.87 13.85
CA GLN A 43 -14.66 2.12 14.26
C GLN A 43 -15.01 1.57 15.66
N PRO A 44 -14.79 0.27 15.97
CA PRO A 44 -15.11 -0.27 17.31
C PRO A 44 -14.18 0.26 18.41
N LEU A 45 -13.06 0.88 18.06
CA LEU A 45 -12.13 1.50 19.01
C LEU A 45 -12.50 2.96 19.33
N GLY A 46 -13.54 3.50 18.68
CA GLY A 46 -13.93 4.90 18.86
C GLY A 46 -12.88 5.89 18.36
N VAL A 47 -12.01 5.49 17.42
CA VAL A 47 -10.95 6.34 16.86
C VAL A 47 -11.38 6.85 15.49
N ALA A 48 -11.25 8.16 15.28
CA ALA A 48 -11.61 8.78 14.02
C ALA A 48 -10.66 8.35 12.89
N ALA A 49 -11.21 7.96 11.74
CA ALA A 49 -10.41 7.55 10.61
C ALA A 49 -10.99 8.09 9.31
N ALA A 50 -10.12 8.54 8.40
CA ALA A 50 -10.49 8.92 7.05
C ALA A 50 -9.41 8.53 6.05
N THR A 51 -9.78 8.55 4.78
CA THR A 51 -8.86 8.42 3.66
C THR A 51 -9.00 9.62 2.74
N VAL A 52 -7.89 10.08 2.15
CA VAL A 52 -7.90 10.97 1.00
C VAL A 52 -7.98 10.16 -0.29
N SER A 53 -8.55 10.75 -1.34
CA SER A 53 -8.56 10.13 -2.67
C SER A 53 -7.14 9.99 -3.22
N ASN A 54 -6.81 8.81 -3.75
CA ASN A 54 -5.59 8.58 -4.53
C ASN A 54 -5.45 9.54 -5.74
N SER A 55 -6.57 10.08 -6.22
CA SER A 55 -6.64 11.05 -7.32
C SER A 55 -6.42 12.50 -6.87
N SER A 56 -6.32 12.74 -5.56
CA SER A 56 -6.12 14.07 -4.97
C SER A 56 -4.73 14.27 -4.37
N ALA A 57 -4.08 13.20 -3.90
CA ALA A 57 -2.75 13.26 -3.29
C ALA A 57 -1.93 11.99 -3.55
N ARG A 58 -0.60 12.19 -3.59
CA ARG A 58 0.41 11.16 -3.82
C ARG A 58 0.45 10.18 -2.65
N ILE A 59 0.24 8.90 -2.94
CA ILE A 59 0.57 7.84 -1.98
C ILE A 59 2.08 7.82 -1.73
N GLY A 60 2.47 7.61 -0.48
CA GLY A 60 3.85 7.68 0.01
C GLY A 60 4.33 9.09 0.41
N ASP A 61 3.51 10.12 0.24
CA ASP A 61 3.84 11.52 0.53
C ASP A 61 2.81 12.17 1.48
N GLY A 62 3.11 12.13 2.78
CA GLY A 62 2.23 12.71 3.79
C GLY A 62 2.12 14.23 3.72
N ALA A 63 3.14 14.93 3.19
CA ALA A 63 3.12 16.39 3.06
C ALA A 63 2.19 16.80 1.90
N ASP A 64 2.27 16.11 0.76
CA ASP A 64 1.35 16.31 -0.37
C ASP A 64 -0.11 16.05 0.01
N MET A 65 -0.36 15.05 0.86
CA MET A 65 -1.69 14.82 1.43
C MET A 65 -2.22 16.02 2.22
N VAL A 66 -1.37 16.70 3.00
CA VAL A 66 -1.78 17.91 3.73
C VAL A 66 -2.09 19.04 2.75
N GLU A 67 -1.23 19.20 1.73
CA GLU A 67 -1.30 20.32 0.78
C GLU A 67 -2.54 20.27 -0.11
N ARG A 68 -2.89 19.11 -0.66
CA ARG A 68 -3.96 18.99 -1.67
C ARG A 68 -4.92 17.82 -1.50
N GLY A 69 -4.70 16.97 -0.49
CA GLY A 69 -5.53 15.79 -0.27
C GLY A 69 -6.98 16.15 0.03
N ARG A 70 -7.91 15.42 -0.59
CA ARG A 70 -9.35 15.54 -0.35
C ARG A 70 -9.90 14.24 0.20
N ILE A 71 -10.69 14.32 1.27
CA ILE A 71 -11.30 13.14 1.89
C ILE A 71 -12.18 12.42 0.87
N SER A 72 -11.94 11.12 0.68
CA SER A 72 -12.81 10.24 -0.11
C SER A 72 -13.74 9.43 0.78
N HIS A 73 -13.27 8.96 1.94
CA HIS A 73 -14.06 8.16 2.89
C HIS A 73 -13.70 8.52 4.33
N CYS A 74 -14.66 8.34 5.24
CA CYS A 74 -14.45 8.45 6.67
C CYS A 74 -15.33 7.44 7.42
N ASN A 75 -14.89 7.03 8.61
CA ASN A 75 -15.71 6.20 9.50
C ASN A 75 -16.73 7.07 10.25
N GLU A 76 -17.67 6.45 10.97
CA GLU A 76 -18.75 7.20 11.63
C GLU A 76 -18.22 8.09 12.76
N VAL A 77 -17.20 7.63 13.49
CA VAL A 77 -16.53 8.43 14.53
C VAL A 77 -16.00 9.75 13.95
N ALA A 78 -15.39 9.70 12.76
CA ALA A 78 -14.91 10.90 12.08
C ALA A 78 -16.07 11.79 11.61
N ARG A 79 -17.18 11.22 11.12
CA ARG A 79 -18.37 11.98 10.72
C ARG A 79 -19.00 12.74 11.88
N GLU A 80 -19.10 12.11 13.05
CA GLU A 80 -19.62 12.74 14.28
C GLU A 80 -18.76 13.94 14.73
N LEU A 81 -17.48 13.95 14.38
CA LEU A 81 -16.56 15.07 14.62
C LEU A 81 -16.60 16.15 13.51
N GLY A 82 -17.44 15.97 12.49
CA GLY A 82 -17.61 16.90 11.38
C GLY A 82 -16.75 16.62 10.16
N CYS A 83 -16.13 15.43 10.05
CA CYS A 83 -15.44 15.04 8.82
C CYS A 83 -16.44 14.70 7.71
N GLU A 84 -16.21 15.22 6.52
CA GLU A 84 -17.07 15.00 5.35
C GLU A 84 -16.23 14.68 4.10
N VAL A 85 -16.83 13.93 3.17
CA VAL A 85 -16.22 13.65 1.87
C VAL A 85 -16.07 14.97 1.09
N GLY A 86 -14.91 15.17 0.47
CA GLY A 86 -14.57 16.38 -0.29
C GLY A 86 -13.81 17.45 0.51
N GLN A 87 -13.86 17.41 1.85
CA GLN A 87 -13.05 18.27 2.71
C GLN A 87 -11.57 18.11 2.41
N THR A 88 -10.81 19.18 2.63
CA THR A 88 -9.35 19.09 2.62
C THR A 88 -8.86 18.23 3.78
N CYS A 89 -7.70 17.61 3.60
CA CYS A 89 -7.02 16.83 4.64
C CYS A 89 -6.81 17.66 5.92
N GLY A 90 -6.51 18.96 5.78
CA GLY A 90 -6.34 19.89 6.90
C GLY A 90 -7.62 20.15 7.70
N GLU A 91 -8.75 20.40 7.02
CA GLU A 91 -10.06 20.58 7.66
C GLU A 91 -10.48 19.33 8.43
N ALA A 92 -10.37 18.16 7.79
CA ALA A 92 -10.69 16.89 8.45
C ALA A 92 -9.75 16.61 9.64
N ALA A 93 -8.46 16.92 9.54
CA ALA A 93 -7.53 16.78 10.66
C ALA A 93 -7.90 17.71 11.83
N GLN A 94 -8.39 18.92 11.54
CA GLN A 94 -8.90 19.84 12.54
C GLN A 94 -10.15 19.29 13.23
N CYS A 95 -11.11 18.74 12.48
CA CYS A 95 -12.26 18.03 13.03
C CYS A 95 -11.85 16.89 13.97
N MET A 96 -10.90 16.05 13.54
CA MET A 96 -10.42 14.91 14.34
C MET A 96 -9.64 15.31 15.59
N SER A 97 -9.19 16.56 15.72
CA SER A 97 -8.35 17.00 16.84
C SER A 97 -9.09 16.99 18.19
N SER A 98 -10.42 17.08 18.17
CA SER A 98 -11.31 16.95 19.33
C SER A 98 -11.73 15.51 19.64
N GLY A 99 -11.28 14.55 18.82
CA GLY A 99 -11.58 13.13 18.98
C GLY A 99 -10.97 12.50 20.23
N GLN A 100 -11.50 11.35 20.63
CA GLN A 100 -11.00 10.59 21.77
C GLN A 100 -9.84 9.67 21.34
N THR A 101 -8.93 9.40 22.27
CA THR A 101 -7.93 8.34 22.13
C THR A 101 -8.50 7.03 22.69
N TYR A 102 -8.17 5.90 22.08
CA TYR A 102 -8.51 4.60 22.65
C TYR A 102 -7.58 4.27 23.82
N ALA A 103 -8.15 3.95 24.98
CA ALA A 103 -7.41 3.68 26.23
C ALA A 103 -7.34 2.18 26.59
N GLY A 104 -7.96 1.31 25.80
CA GLY A 104 -7.97 -0.14 26.02
C GLY A 104 -6.82 -0.86 25.31
N ASP A 105 -6.83 -2.19 25.40
CA ASP A 105 -5.90 -3.06 24.68
C ASP A 105 -6.25 -3.09 23.19
N VAL A 106 -5.32 -2.61 22.36
CA VAL A 106 -5.52 -2.58 20.90
C VAL A 106 -5.53 -4.01 20.36
N PRO A 107 -6.59 -4.45 19.66
CA PRO A 107 -6.64 -5.79 19.10
C PRO A 107 -5.47 -6.01 18.13
N ALA A 108 -4.66 -7.04 18.41
CA ALA A 108 -3.46 -7.31 17.64
C ALA A 108 -3.77 -7.53 16.15
N TYR A 109 -2.93 -6.94 15.30
CA TYR A 109 -2.93 -7.19 13.86
C TYR A 109 -1.49 -7.19 13.37
N GLU A 110 -1.08 -8.26 12.69
CA GLU A 110 0.30 -8.45 12.26
C GLU A 110 0.37 -8.51 10.74
N GLU A 111 1.42 -7.92 10.17
CA GLU A 111 1.79 -8.16 8.78
C GLU A 111 2.42 -9.54 8.65
N SER A 112 2.17 -10.21 7.53
CA SER A 112 2.66 -11.55 7.24
C SER A 112 3.84 -11.57 6.27
N ARG A 113 4.70 -12.57 6.47
CA ARG A 113 5.77 -12.96 5.55
C ARG A 113 5.72 -14.47 5.36
N ALA A 114 5.57 -14.93 4.12
CA ALA A 114 5.46 -16.34 3.80
C ALA A 114 6.30 -16.72 2.59
N ILE A 115 6.86 -17.93 2.59
CA ILE A 115 7.45 -18.52 1.39
C ILE A 115 6.33 -19.23 0.63
N LEU A 116 6.09 -18.80 -0.62
CA LEU A 116 5.09 -19.40 -1.50
C LEU A 116 5.68 -20.55 -2.33
N LYS A 117 6.98 -20.47 -2.63
CA LYS A 117 7.72 -21.48 -3.39
C LYS A 117 9.18 -21.50 -2.95
N GLU A 118 9.77 -22.68 -2.76
CA GLU A 118 11.19 -22.82 -2.39
C GLU A 118 12.13 -22.99 -3.59
N ALA A 119 11.67 -23.64 -4.67
CA ALA A 119 12.48 -24.00 -5.82
C ALA A 119 11.67 -23.93 -7.13
N PRO A 120 12.28 -23.75 -8.32
CA PRO A 120 13.72 -23.56 -8.55
C PRO A 120 14.24 -22.18 -8.12
N VAL A 121 13.34 -21.20 -8.01
CA VAL A 121 13.60 -19.87 -7.45
C VAL A 121 12.64 -19.66 -6.28
N ARG A 122 13.15 -19.12 -5.17
CA ARG A 122 12.33 -18.81 -4.00
C ARG A 122 11.37 -17.68 -4.32
N VAL A 123 10.09 -17.85 -3.97
CA VAL A 123 9.05 -16.83 -4.09
C VAL A 123 8.58 -16.47 -2.68
N ILE A 124 8.69 -15.20 -2.32
CA ILE A 124 8.38 -14.72 -0.98
C ILE A 124 7.26 -13.70 -1.06
N ALA A 125 6.17 -13.93 -0.33
CA ALA A 125 5.12 -12.97 -0.09
C ALA A 125 5.42 -12.18 1.18
N CYS A 126 5.41 -10.85 1.08
CA CYS A 126 5.63 -9.91 2.18
C CYS A 126 4.55 -8.84 2.15
N ASP A 127 3.66 -8.78 3.15
CA ASP A 127 2.56 -7.81 3.16
C ASP A 127 3.05 -6.35 3.06
N SER A 128 4.26 -6.09 3.55
CA SER A 128 4.97 -4.82 3.37
C SER A 128 6.38 -5.00 2.83
N ALA A 129 6.84 -3.99 2.08
CA ALA A 129 8.21 -3.89 1.60
C ALA A 129 9.24 -3.81 2.74
N ALA A 130 8.82 -3.47 3.97
CA ALA A 130 9.67 -3.45 5.15
C ALA A 130 10.00 -4.86 5.70
N LEU A 131 9.20 -5.88 5.33
CA LEU A 131 9.45 -7.27 5.72
C LEU A 131 10.48 -7.98 4.84
N VAL A 132 10.87 -7.35 3.72
CA VAL A 132 11.90 -7.85 2.81
C VAL A 132 13.26 -7.66 3.44
N LYS A 133 14.09 -8.72 3.43
CA LYS A 133 15.39 -8.74 4.09
C LYS A 133 16.51 -8.83 3.05
N ASN A 134 17.70 -8.32 3.37
CA ASN A 134 18.85 -8.38 2.46
C ASN A 134 19.20 -9.82 2.01
N ASN A 135 18.94 -10.83 2.85
CA ASN A 135 19.18 -12.24 2.54
C ASN A 135 18.09 -12.87 1.64
N ASP A 136 17.11 -12.09 1.19
CA ASP A 136 16.15 -12.46 0.16
C ASP A 136 16.68 -12.19 -1.27
N ALA A 137 17.95 -11.79 -1.40
CA ALA A 137 18.61 -11.59 -2.68
C ALA A 137 18.48 -12.84 -3.59
N GLY A 138 18.15 -12.60 -4.86
CA GLY A 138 17.91 -13.65 -5.86
C GLY A 138 16.53 -14.32 -5.78
N ALA A 139 15.71 -14.03 -4.77
CA ALA A 139 14.32 -14.45 -4.71
C ALA A 139 13.42 -13.53 -5.55
N ILE A 140 12.24 -14.01 -5.91
CA ILE A 140 11.16 -13.19 -6.44
C ILE A 140 10.30 -12.73 -5.25
N ILE A 141 10.06 -11.43 -5.16
CA ILE A 141 9.39 -10.82 -4.02
C ILE A 141 8.02 -10.29 -4.45
N ILE A 142 6.98 -10.76 -3.79
CA ILE A 142 5.61 -10.27 -3.96
C ILE A 142 5.28 -9.45 -2.74
N THR A 143 4.88 -8.19 -2.94
CA THR A 143 4.54 -7.30 -1.83
C THR A 143 3.08 -6.88 -1.87
N GLY A 144 2.48 -6.72 -0.68
CA GLY A 144 1.22 -6.00 -0.51
C GLY A 144 1.39 -4.48 -0.51
N SER A 145 2.62 -3.96 -0.69
CA SER A 145 2.92 -2.54 -0.63
C SER A 145 2.58 -1.85 -1.95
N HIS A 146 2.25 -0.55 -1.89
CA HIS A 146 2.09 0.26 -3.10
C HIS A 146 3.40 0.46 -3.85
N GLY A 147 3.32 0.64 -5.17
CA GLY A 147 4.43 0.99 -6.05
C GLY A 147 4.80 2.49 -6.01
N GLY A 148 4.36 3.24 -5.00
CA GLY A 148 4.69 4.66 -4.85
C GLY A 148 6.03 4.99 -4.19
N VAL A 149 6.54 6.19 -4.46
CA VAL A 149 7.78 6.70 -3.86
C VAL A 149 7.53 7.07 -2.40
N LEU A 150 8.46 6.70 -1.51
CA LEU A 150 8.41 7.12 -0.11
C LEU A 150 9.10 8.49 0.02
N ALA A 151 8.37 9.53 0.41
CA ALA A 151 8.93 10.89 0.49
C ALA A 151 10.19 10.97 1.38
N GLY A 152 10.22 10.23 2.50
CA GLY A 152 11.40 10.15 3.37
C GLY A 152 12.54 9.27 2.85
N ARG A 153 12.32 8.49 1.79
CA ARG A 153 13.29 7.58 1.17
C ARG A 153 13.12 7.55 -0.36
N PRO A 154 13.35 8.66 -1.09
CA PRO A 154 12.96 8.79 -2.49
C PRO A 154 13.73 7.90 -3.47
N ARG A 155 14.83 7.27 -3.01
CA ARG A 155 15.62 6.29 -3.78
C ARG A 155 15.40 4.85 -3.32
N TYR A 156 14.52 4.62 -2.36
CA TYR A 156 14.24 3.28 -1.85
C TYR A 156 13.26 2.56 -2.78
N GLY A 157 13.73 1.48 -3.39
CA GLY A 157 12.88 0.53 -4.11
C GLY A 157 12.48 -0.64 -3.21
N ILE A 158 13.45 -1.46 -2.85
CA ILE A 158 13.28 -2.66 -2.03
C ILE A 158 14.61 -3.00 -1.34
N ALA A 159 14.59 -3.73 -0.22
CA ALA A 159 15.80 -4.02 0.56
C ALA A 159 16.74 -5.08 -0.04
N ALA A 160 16.26 -5.88 -1.00
CA ALA A 160 17.02 -7.00 -1.58
C ALA A 160 17.28 -6.79 -3.07
N GLN A 161 18.39 -7.34 -3.59
CA GLN A 161 18.56 -7.53 -5.03
C GLN A 161 17.65 -8.68 -5.49
N ALA A 162 16.36 -8.39 -5.63
CA ALA A 162 15.35 -9.35 -6.04
C ALA A 162 15.53 -9.74 -7.51
N ARG A 163 15.19 -10.99 -7.84
CA ARG A 163 15.15 -11.48 -9.23
C ARG A 163 13.95 -10.91 -10.00
N GLY A 164 12.89 -10.60 -9.28
CA GLY A 164 11.71 -9.88 -9.74
C GLY A 164 10.93 -9.34 -8.53
N ALA A 165 10.21 -8.22 -8.70
CA ALA A 165 9.41 -7.63 -7.62
C ALA A 165 7.99 -7.26 -8.07
N VAL A 166 7.01 -7.50 -7.21
CA VAL A 166 5.59 -7.16 -7.42
C VAL A 166 5.12 -6.19 -6.33
N PHE A 167 4.45 -5.13 -6.75
CA PHE A 167 3.79 -4.14 -5.89
C PHE A 167 2.32 -3.96 -6.31
N ASN A 168 1.53 -3.24 -5.52
CA ASN A 168 0.18 -2.82 -5.89
C ASN A 168 0.23 -1.42 -6.53
N ASP A 169 -0.50 -1.15 -7.61
CA ASP A 169 -0.48 0.16 -8.26
C ASP A 169 -1.27 1.24 -7.51
N ALA A 170 -2.02 0.89 -6.47
CA ALA A 170 -2.84 1.80 -5.67
C ALA A 170 -3.81 2.64 -6.52
N GLY A 171 -4.30 2.07 -7.62
CA GLY A 171 -5.13 2.75 -8.61
C GLY A 171 -4.38 3.80 -9.43
N VAL A 172 -3.05 3.68 -9.51
CA VAL A 172 -2.07 4.59 -10.14
C VAL A 172 -1.98 5.95 -9.44
N GLY A 173 -3.12 6.57 -9.14
CA GLY A 173 -3.22 7.83 -8.43
C GLY A 173 -2.74 9.04 -9.22
N ILE A 174 -2.90 10.21 -8.61
CA ILE A 174 -2.44 11.49 -9.16
C ILE A 174 -0.93 11.46 -9.44
N ASP A 175 -0.50 12.11 -10.52
CA ASP A 175 0.91 12.16 -10.95
C ASP A 175 1.56 10.77 -11.18
N GLN A 176 0.73 9.74 -11.41
CA GLN A 176 1.14 8.34 -11.49
C GLN A 176 1.83 7.83 -10.21
N ALA A 177 1.49 8.43 -9.06
CA ALA A 177 2.18 8.22 -7.79
C ALA A 177 2.41 6.74 -7.45
N GLY A 178 1.40 5.90 -7.64
CA GLY A 178 1.36 4.50 -7.25
C GLY A 178 2.23 3.57 -8.10
N ILE A 179 2.84 4.04 -9.19
CA ILE A 179 3.75 3.25 -10.04
C ILE A 179 5.18 3.79 -10.10
N LYS A 180 5.47 4.95 -9.47
CA LYS A 180 6.77 5.62 -9.58
C LYS A 180 7.97 4.82 -9.04
N ARG A 181 7.75 3.83 -8.18
CA ARG A 181 8.80 2.92 -7.68
C ARG A 181 9.36 2.01 -8.78
N LEU A 182 8.62 1.78 -9.87
CA LEU A 182 9.10 0.99 -11.01
C LEU A 182 10.38 1.59 -11.62
N GLU A 183 10.44 2.92 -11.76
CA GLU A 183 11.63 3.64 -12.24
C GLU A 183 12.84 3.49 -11.30
N ILE A 184 12.58 3.45 -9.98
CA ILE A 184 13.63 3.27 -8.97
C ILE A 184 14.21 1.85 -9.05
N LEU A 185 13.34 0.85 -9.17
CA LEU A 185 13.73 -0.55 -9.28
C LEU A 185 14.47 -0.83 -10.58
N GLU A 186 14.05 -0.20 -11.68
CA GLU A 186 14.74 -0.28 -12.97
C GLU A 186 16.20 0.20 -12.86
N ARG A 187 16.42 1.39 -12.27
CA ARG A 187 17.76 1.92 -12.03
C ARG A 187 18.61 1.06 -11.09
N ALA A 188 17.96 0.27 -10.24
CA ALA A 188 18.60 -0.70 -9.35
C ALA A 188 18.80 -2.09 -10.00
N GLY A 189 18.45 -2.26 -11.27
CA GLY A 189 18.59 -3.54 -11.97
C GLY A 189 17.60 -4.61 -11.53
N VAL A 190 16.45 -4.23 -10.98
CA VAL A 190 15.39 -5.15 -10.52
C VAL A 190 14.20 -5.09 -11.49
N PRO A 191 13.91 -6.17 -12.23
CA PRO A 191 12.66 -6.31 -12.99
C PRO A 191 11.46 -6.22 -12.06
N ALA A 192 10.51 -5.36 -12.38
CA ALA A 192 9.40 -5.10 -11.48
C ALA A 192 8.08 -4.83 -12.21
N VAL A 193 7.00 -5.19 -11.53
CA VAL A 193 5.63 -4.95 -11.96
C VAL A 193 4.80 -4.39 -10.82
N THR A 194 3.70 -3.72 -11.18
CA THR A 194 2.58 -3.52 -10.27
C THR A 194 1.39 -4.37 -10.70
N VAL A 195 0.56 -4.78 -9.75
CA VAL A 195 -0.77 -5.34 -10.01
C VAL A 195 -1.84 -4.25 -9.94
N ASP A 196 -2.92 -4.43 -10.70
CA ASP A 196 -4.13 -3.60 -10.61
C ASP A 196 -4.72 -3.69 -9.20
N ALA A 197 -4.90 -2.54 -8.54
CA ALA A 197 -5.50 -2.46 -7.22
C ALA A 197 -6.88 -3.15 -7.13
N ALA A 198 -7.65 -3.21 -8.22
CA ALA A 198 -8.93 -3.91 -8.26
C ALA A 198 -8.81 -5.44 -8.23
N THR A 199 -7.61 -5.99 -8.44
CA THR A 199 -7.37 -7.44 -8.55
C THR A 199 -6.63 -8.04 -7.36
N ALA A 200 -6.09 -7.20 -6.48
CA ALA A 200 -5.35 -7.65 -5.29
C ALA A 200 -5.54 -6.69 -4.13
N ARG A 201 -5.68 -7.24 -2.91
CA ARG A 201 -5.81 -6.45 -1.69
C ARG A 201 -4.46 -5.81 -1.33
N ILE A 202 -4.44 -4.48 -1.22
CA ILE A 202 -3.26 -3.77 -0.71
C ILE A 202 -3.05 -4.11 0.77
N GLY A 203 -1.81 -4.38 1.16
CA GLY A 203 -1.43 -4.90 2.48
C GLY A 203 -1.55 -6.42 2.62
N ASP A 204 -1.87 -7.17 1.56
CA ASP A 204 -1.92 -8.64 1.54
C ASP A 204 -1.19 -9.17 0.31
N ALA A 205 0.05 -9.64 0.51
CA ALA A 205 0.88 -10.13 -0.60
C ALA A 205 0.38 -11.47 -1.16
N ARG A 206 -0.36 -12.25 -0.37
CA ARG A 206 -0.93 -13.51 -0.84
C ARG A 206 -2.10 -13.26 -1.79
N SER A 207 -2.90 -12.22 -1.55
CA SER A 207 -3.94 -11.80 -2.49
C SER A 207 -3.35 -11.44 -3.86
N ALA A 208 -2.19 -10.77 -3.91
CA ALA A 208 -1.51 -10.49 -5.18
C ALA A 208 -1.08 -11.78 -5.91
N TRP A 209 -0.63 -12.81 -5.18
CA TRP A 209 -0.31 -14.11 -5.77
C TRP A 209 -1.55 -14.84 -6.29
N GLU A 210 -2.66 -14.80 -5.55
CA GLU A 210 -3.87 -15.57 -5.85
C GLU A 210 -4.68 -14.99 -7.01
N SER A 211 -4.78 -13.66 -7.11
CA SER A 211 -5.65 -13.00 -8.09
C SER A 211 -5.05 -11.77 -8.76
N GLY A 212 -3.83 -11.36 -8.39
CA GLY A 212 -3.21 -10.14 -8.92
C GLY A 212 -2.94 -10.23 -10.41
N VAL A 213 -3.35 -9.17 -11.13
CA VAL A 213 -3.12 -9.01 -12.57
C VAL A 213 -2.17 -7.84 -12.79
N VAL A 214 -1.08 -8.06 -13.54
CA VAL A 214 -0.08 -7.05 -13.86
C VAL A 214 -0.72 -5.87 -14.59
N SER A 215 -0.64 -4.67 -14.01
CA SER A 215 -1.14 -3.43 -14.60
C SER A 215 -0.05 -2.60 -15.26
N HIS A 216 1.15 -2.56 -14.65
CA HIS A 216 2.30 -1.82 -15.16
C HIS A 216 3.59 -2.61 -14.93
N ARG A 217 4.62 -2.31 -15.72
CA ARG A 217 5.93 -2.97 -15.67
C ARG A 217 7.03 -1.95 -15.97
N ASN A 218 8.23 -2.20 -15.48
CA ASN A 218 9.42 -1.46 -15.92
C ASN A 218 10.06 -2.10 -17.17
N ALA A 219 11.02 -1.42 -17.79
CA ALA A 219 11.66 -1.87 -19.03
C ALA A 219 12.38 -3.22 -18.85
N LEU A 220 12.98 -3.46 -17.68
CA LEU A 220 13.65 -4.74 -17.38
C LEU A 220 12.69 -5.93 -17.36
N ALA A 221 11.46 -5.73 -16.87
CA ALA A 221 10.42 -6.76 -16.91
C ALA A 221 9.85 -6.92 -18.33
N GLU A 222 9.70 -5.82 -19.07
CA GLU A 222 9.31 -5.83 -20.48
C GLU A 222 10.31 -6.58 -21.36
N ASP A 223 11.60 -6.34 -21.21
CA ASP A 223 12.69 -7.03 -21.95
C ASP A 223 12.71 -8.54 -21.72
N ARG A 224 12.15 -8.98 -20.58
CA ARG A 224 11.96 -10.40 -20.25
C ARG A 224 10.68 -10.99 -20.82
N GLY A 225 9.86 -10.18 -21.49
CA GLY A 225 8.60 -10.60 -22.12
C GLY A 225 7.38 -10.53 -21.21
N VAL A 226 7.44 -9.80 -20.09
CA VAL A 226 6.28 -9.63 -19.21
C VAL A 226 5.20 -8.82 -19.92
N VAL A 227 3.96 -9.33 -19.91
CA VAL A 227 2.80 -8.70 -20.57
C VAL A 227 1.87 -8.09 -19.51
N ILE A 228 1.29 -6.92 -19.80
CA ILE A 228 0.22 -6.33 -18.98
C ILE A 228 -1.04 -7.18 -19.17
N GLY A 229 -1.73 -7.50 -18.08
CA GLY A 229 -2.83 -8.46 -18.07
C GLY A 229 -2.41 -9.89 -17.69
N ALA A 230 -1.11 -10.18 -17.58
CA ALA A 230 -0.64 -11.45 -17.03
C ALA A 230 -0.91 -11.54 -15.53
N SER A 231 -1.16 -12.75 -15.04
CA SER A 231 -1.25 -13.05 -13.60
C SER A 231 0.12 -12.96 -12.93
N VAL A 232 0.14 -12.77 -11.61
CA VAL A 232 1.40 -12.81 -10.83
C VAL A 232 2.15 -14.15 -10.95
N PRO A 233 1.48 -15.33 -10.94
CA PRO A 233 2.15 -16.60 -11.23
C PRO A 233 2.83 -16.64 -12.60
N GLU A 234 2.20 -16.15 -13.66
CA GLU A 234 2.83 -16.06 -15.00
C GLU A 234 4.05 -15.14 -14.98
N PHE A 235 3.97 -13.99 -14.30
CA PHE A 235 5.16 -13.16 -14.06
C PHE A 235 6.26 -13.95 -13.36
N VAL A 236 5.95 -14.69 -12.28
CA VAL A 236 6.94 -15.48 -11.53
C VAL A 236 7.59 -16.56 -12.40
N GLU A 237 6.86 -17.20 -13.29
CA GLU A 237 7.40 -18.21 -14.22
C GLU A 237 8.49 -17.64 -15.14
N MET A 238 8.32 -16.39 -15.61
CA MET A 238 9.30 -15.69 -16.47
C MET A 238 10.65 -15.43 -15.79
N PHE A 239 10.69 -15.49 -14.45
CA PHE A 239 11.89 -15.31 -13.65
C PHE A 239 12.33 -16.59 -12.92
N SER A 240 11.63 -17.71 -13.15
CA SER A 240 11.93 -19.00 -12.50
C SER A 240 12.92 -19.87 -13.27
N SER A 241 13.27 -19.49 -14.50
CA SER A 241 14.26 -20.16 -15.37
C SER A 241 15.65 -19.53 -15.29
#